data_AF-A0A4Q7NUC7-F1
#
_entry.id   AF-A0A4Q7NUC7-F1
#
_cell.length_a   1.000
_cell.length_b   1.000
_cell.length_c   1.000
_cell.angle_alpha   90.00
_cell.angle_beta   90.00
_cell.angle_gamma   90.00
#
_symmetry.space_group_name_H-M   'P 1'
#
loop_
_entity.id
_entity.type
_entity.pdbx_description
1 polymer ?
#
loop_
_entity_poly.entity_id
_entity_poly.type
_entity_poly.pdbx_seq_one_letter_code
_entity_poly.pdbx_strand_id
1 'polypeptide(L)'
;MGNSFRIDPGAADAAADRFGEAASALRAVDVAGPFAPVEGALPGSATSVATVWTSTRMGATVQVLAERVKGVADGTHATVANYRNSDGAGAGRFGRLAR
;
A
#
# COMPACT_ATOMS: atom_id res chain seq x y z
N MET A 1 -25.04 2.37 -21.59
CA MET A 1 -25.22 3.32 -20.47
C MET A 1 -23.93 3.33 -19.68
N GLY A 2 -23.06 4.33 -19.90
CA GLY A 2 -21.82 4.46 -19.15
C GLY A 2 -22.12 5.03 -17.77
N ASN A 3 -21.89 4.25 -16.71
CA ASN A 3 -21.99 4.76 -15.35
C ASN A 3 -20.82 5.73 -15.14
N SER A 4 -21.06 7.03 -15.10
CA SER A 4 -19.99 8.01 -14.86
C SER A 4 -19.57 7.91 -13.40
N PHE A 5 -18.41 7.30 -13.15
CA PHE A 5 -17.82 7.26 -11.81
C PHE A 5 -17.12 8.61 -11.56
N ARG A 6 -17.67 9.40 -10.63
CA ARG A 6 -17.03 10.64 -10.16
C ARG A 6 -16.21 10.31 -8.93
N ILE A 7 -14.89 10.41 -9.06
CA ILE A 7 -13.96 10.38 -7.93
C ILE A 7 -13.61 11.82 -7.61
N ASP A 8 -13.73 12.22 -6.35
CA ASP A 8 -13.13 13.45 -5.87
C ASP A 8 -11.60 13.25 -5.75
N PRO A 9 -10.78 14.00 -6.49
CA PRO A 9 -9.32 13.89 -6.41
C PRO A 9 -8.76 14.14 -5.01
N GLY A 10 -9.42 15.00 -4.20
CA GLY A 10 -9.02 15.25 -2.82
C GLY A 10 -9.21 14.03 -1.92
N ALA A 11 -10.39 13.41 -1.99
CA ALA A 11 -10.67 12.16 -1.28
C ALA A 11 -9.75 11.00 -1.72
N ALA A 12 -9.40 10.93 -3.01
CA ALA A 12 -8.49 9.92 -3.54
C ALA A 12 -7.05 10.09 -3.02
N ASP A 13 -6.52 11.31 -2.97
CA ASP A 13 -5.21 11.57 -2.36
C ASP A 13 -5.20 11.22 -0.87
N ALA A 14 -6.22 11.62 -0.11
CA ALA A 14 -6.30 11.28 1.31
C ALA A 14 -6.39 9.77 1.56
N ALA A 15 -7.04 9.03 0.66
CA ALA A 15 -7.05 7.57 0.71
C ALA A 15 -5.67 6.98 0.40
N ALA A 16 -4.97 7.53 -0.60
CA ALA A 16 -3.61 7.12 -0.96
C ALA A 16 -2.62 7.34 0.20
N ASP A 17 -2.71 8.47 0.91
CA ASP A 17 -1.90 8.74 2.09
C ASP A 17 -2.10 7.68 3.18
N ARG A 18 -3.37 7.33 3.48
CA ARG A 18 -3.71 6.28 4.44
C ARG A 18 -3.18 4.90 4.02
N PHE A 19 -3.19 4.59 2.73
CA PHE A 19 -2.57 3.37 2.23
C PHE A 19 -1.04 3.42 2.39
N GLY A 20 -0.40 4.57 2.17
CA GLY A 20 1.02 4.77 2.45
C GLY A 20 1.40 4.54 3.92
N GLU A 21 0.58 5.06 4.84
CA GLU A 21 0.70 4.83 6.28
C GLU A 21 0.52 3.35 6.62
N ALA A 22 -0.51 2.69 6.07
CA ALA A 22 -0.76 1.27 6.28
C ALA A 22 0.39 0.39 5.76
N ALA A 23 0.95 0.71 4.58
CA ALA A 23 2.13 0.03 4.06
C ALA A 23 3.34 0.18 4.98
N SER A 24 3.54 1.38 5.55
CA SER A 24 4.62 1.65 6.50
C SER A 24 4.42 0.87 7.81
N ALA A 25 3.18 0.84 8.32
CA ALA A 25 2.82 0.06 9.49
C ALA A 25 3.05 -1.44 9.26
N LEU A 26 2.67 -1.98 8.11
CA LEU A 26 2.93 -3.38 7.75
C LEU A 26 4.43 -3.72 7.74
N ARG A 27 5.29 -2.83 7.22
CA ARG A 27 6.75 -3.04 7.25
C ARG A 27 7.33 -3.07 8.66
N ALA A 28 6.68 -2.40 9.61
CA ALA A 28 7.11 -2.34 11.01
C ALA A 28 6.58 -3.52 11.86
N VAL A 29 5.70 -4.36 11.32
CA VAL A 29 5.16 -5.51 12.08
C VAL A 29 6.28 -6.51 12.36
N ASP A 30 6.54 -6.75 13.64
CA ASP A 30 7.37 -7.87 14.06
C ASP A 30 6.58 -9.17 13.98
N VAL A 31 6.83 -9.90 12.90
CA VAL A 31 6.20 -11.20 12.63
C VAL A 31 6.98 -12.34 13.27
N ALA A 32 8.25 -12.12 13.65
CA ALA A 32 9.15 -13.16 14.14
C ALA A 32 9.16 -13.26 15.67
N GLY A 33 9.01 -12.14 16.37
CA GLY A 33 9.00 -12.06 17.83
C GLY A 33 8.08 -13.06 18.53
N PRO A 34 6.81 -13.24 18.09
CA PRO A 34 5.91 -14.22 18.70
C PRO A 34 6.40 -15.68 18.64
N PHE A 35 7.30 -15.99 17.71
CA PHE A 35 7.83 -17.34 17.49
C PHE A 35 9.14 -17.60 18.23
N ALA A 36 9.85 -16.56 18.66
CA ALA A 36 11.16 -16.67 19.32
C ALA A 36 11.18 -17.58 20.57
N PRO A 37 10.13 -17.63 21.43
CA PRO A 37 10.14 -18.51 22.59
C PRO A 37 10.16 -20.02 22.26
N VAL A 38 9.72 -20.41 21.06
CA VAL A 38 9.56 -21.84 20.70
C VAL A 38 10.93 -22.52 20.53
N GLU A 39 11.92 -21.80 19.98
CA GLU A 39 13.27 -22.32 19.79
C GLU A 39 13.95 -22.64 21.14
N GLY A 40 13.77 -21.77 22.14
CA GLY A 40 14.29 -21.99 23.49
C GLY A 40 13.55 -23.09 24.26
N ALA A 41 12.25 -23.27 24.01
CA ALA A 41 11.44 -24.27 24.70
C ALA A 41 11.58 -25.69 24.12
N LEU A 42 11.80 -25.83 22.81
CA LEU A 42 11.83 -27.11 22.11
C LEU A 42 13.02 -27.21 21.13
N PRO A 43 14.27 -27.09 21.61
CA PRO A 43 15.45 -27.01 20.75
C PRO A 43 15.60 -28.25 19.88
N GLY A 44 15.81 -28.06 18.58
CA GLY A 44 16.01 -29.14 17.60
C GLY A 44 14.77 -29.97 17.28
N SER A 45 13.62 -29.66 17.87
CA SER A 45 12.37 -30.35 17.54
C SER A 45 11.87 -29.98 16.14
N ALA A 46 11.09 -30.88 15.54
CA ALA A 46 10.38 -30.59 14.29
C ALA A 46 9.48 -29.35 14.42
N THR A 47 8.88 -29.14 15.59
CA THR A 47 8.08 -27.95 15.90
C THR A 47 8.93 -26.68 15.83
N SER A 48 10.09 -26.64 16.50
CA SER A 48 11.00 -25.48 16.45
C SER A 48 11.40 -25.13 15.01
N VAL A 49 11.76 -26.13 14.21
CA VAL A 49 12.11 -25.93 12.78
C VAL A 49 10.92 -25.41 11.98
N ALA A 50 9.73 -25.99 12.16
CA ALA A 50 8.52 -25.54 11.49
C ALA A 50 8.16 -24.10 11.87
N THR A 51 8.45 -23.70 13.10
CA THR A 51 8.17 -22.36 13.62
C THR A 51 9.04 -21.30 12.94
N VAL A 52 10.35 -21.57 12.79
CA VAL A 52 11.28 -20.71 12.03
C VAL A 52 10.85 -20.55 10.57
N TRP A 53 10.43 -21.65 9.94
CA TRP A 53 9.98 -21.62 8.55
C TRP A 53 8.68 -20.83 8.38
N THR A 54 7.77 -20.95 9.34
CA THR A 54 6.48 -20.25 9.37
C THR A 54 6.71 -18.75 9.57
N SER A 55 7.53 -18.35 10.54
CA SER A 55 7.84 -16.95 10.81
C SER A 55 8.50 -16.28 9.59
N THR A 56 9.43 -16.98 8.93
CA THR A 56 10.10 -16.51 7.71
C THR A 56 9.10 -16.28 6.58
N ARG A 57 8.22 -17.26 6.33
CA ARG A 57 7.17 -17.13 5.30
C ARG A 57 6.22 -15.99 5.59
N MET A 58 5.78 -15.87 6.84
CA MET A 58 4.83 -14.84 7.21
C MET A 58 5.46 -13.44 7.12
N GLY A 59 6.73 -13.30 7.50
CA GLY A 59 7.53 -12.09 7.25
C GLY A 59 7.56 -11.71 5.77
N ALA A 60 7.86 -12.68 4.88
CA ALA A 60 7.86 -12.44 3.45
C ALA A 60 6.47 -12.04 2.91
N THR A 61 5.39 -12.70 3.37
CA THR A 61 4.01 -12.35 2.98
C THR A 61 3.63 -10.94 3.41
N VAL A 62 3.98 -10.52 4.62
CA VAL A 62 3.72 -9.17 5.12
C VAL A 62 4.48 -8.12 4.29
N GLN A 63 5.73 -8.38 3.93
CA GLN A 63 6.51 -7.48 3.06
C GLN A 63 5.87 -7.34 1.67
N VAL A 64 5.45 -8.45 1.05
CA VAL A 64 4.75 -8.41 -0.25
C VAL A 64 3.43 -7.64 -0.15
N LEU A 65 2.68 -7.81 0.95
CA LEU A 65 1.46 -7.05 1.17
C LEU A 65 1.74 -5.56 1.31
N ALA A 66 2.75 -5.18 2.11
CA ALA A 66 3.16 -3.78 2.27
C ALA A 66 3.52 -3.13 0.93
N GLU A 67 4.25 -3.85 0.08
CA GLU A 67 4.64 -3.36 -1.24
C GLU A 67 3.44 -3.18 -2.18
N ARG A 68 2.49 -4.13 -2.17
CA ARG A 68 1.26 -4.01 -2.95
C ARG A 68 0.42 -2.81 -2.49
N VAL A 69 0.29 -2.61 -1.18
CA VAL A 69 -0.45 -1.47 -0.63
C VAL A 69 0.24 -0.15 -1.00
N LYS A 70 1.57 -0.09 -0.94
CA LYS A 70 2.34 1.08 -1.40
C LYS A 70 2.14 1.35 -2.89
N GLY A 71 2.15 0.31 -3.72
CA GLY A 71 1.89 0.43 -5.15
C GLY A 71 0.49 0.98 -5.46
N VAL A 72 -0.52 0.62 -4.67
CA VAL A 72 -1.88 1.19 -4.78
C VAL A 72 -1.89 2.68 -4.42
N ALA A 73 -1.22 3.07 -3.33
CA ALA A 73 -1.08 4.48 -2.95
C ALA A 73 -0.40 5.29 -4.07
N ASP A 74 0.73 4.82 -4.58
CA ASP A 74 1.50 5.50 -5.63
C ASP A 74 0.72 5.61 -6.94
N GLY A 75 0.04 4.53 -7.34
CA GLY A 75 -0.81 4.53 -8.52
C GLY A 75 -2.00 5.51 -8.38
N THR A 76 -2.55 5.64 -7.17
CA THR A 76 -3.64 6.57 -6.88
C THR A 76 -3.15 8.02 -6.95
N HIS A 77 -2.03 8.36 -6.32
CA HIS A 77 -1.43 9.70 -6.42
C HIS A 77 -1.07 10.06 -7.87
N ALA A 78 -0.49 9.12 -8.62
CA ALA A 78 -0.18 9.34 -10.03
C ALA A 78 -1.45 9.61 -10.86
N THR A 79 -2.53 8.87 -10.57
CA THR A 79 -3.83 9.09 -11.22
C THR A 79 -4.39 10.47 -10.89
N VAL A 80 -4.38 10.87 -9.62
CA VAL A 80 -4.84 12.20 -9.18
C VAL A 80 -4.02 13.32 -9.81
N ALA A 81 -2.69 13.18 -9.86
CA ALA A 81 -1.81 14.14 -10.52
C ALA A 81 -2.14 14.29 -12.01
N ASN A 82 -2.40 13.19 -12.71
CA ASN A 82 -2.81 13.21 -14.12
C ASN A 82 -4.15 13.92 -14.33
N TYR A 83 -5.13 13.72 -13.44
CA TYR A 83 -6.39 14.46 -13.47
C TYR A 83 -6.17 15.96 -13.30
N ARG A 84 -5.41 16.37 -12.30
CA ARG A 84 -5.09 17.80 -12.06
C ARG A 84 -4.39 18.46 -13.25
N ASN A 85 -3.44 17.75 -13.86
CA ASN A 85 -2.74 18.24 -15.06
C ASN A 85 -3.68 18.38 -16.26
N SER A 86 -4.59 17.41 -16.45
CA SER A 86 -5.58 17.43 -17.53
C SER A 86 -6.59 18.57 -17.35
N ASP A 87 -7.07 18.77 -16.13
CA ASP A 87 -7.99 19.86 -15.78
C ASP A 87 -7.32 21.23 -15.97
N GLY A 88 -6.07 21.39 -15.54
CA GLY A 88 -5.29 22.60 -15.74
C GLY A 88 -5.06 22.93 -17.23
N ALA A 89 -4.76 21.90 -18.04
CA ALA A 89 -4.61 22.06 -19.49
C ALA A 89 -5.94 22.45 -20.18
N GLY A 90 -7.06 21.86 -19.73
CA GLY A 90 -8.41 22.23 -20.18
C GLY A 90 -8.75 23.67 -19.85
N ALA A 91 -8.60 24.07 -18.58
CA ALA A 91 -8.85 25.43 -18.11
C ALA A 91 -8.00 26.46 -18.88
N GLY A 92 -6.72 26.18 -19.12
CA GLY A 92 -5.84 27.04 -19.91
C GLY A 92 -6.25 27.15 -21.39
N ARG A 93 -6.79 26.09 -21.99
CA ARG A 93 -7.28 26.12 -23.38
C ARG A 93 -8.57 26.94 -23.51
N PHE A 94 -9.53 26.78 -22.61
CA PHE A 94 -10.78 27.55 -22.64
C PHE A 94 -10.57 29.01 -22.21
N GLY A 95 -9.70 29.27 -21.25
CA GLY A 95 -9.32 30.63 -20.86
C GLY A 95 -8.61 31.41 -21.97
N ARG A 96 -7.90 30.71 -22.89
CA ARG A 96 -7.33 31.32 -24.10
C ARG A 96 -8.35 31.55 -25.21
N LEU A 97 -9.43 30.78 -25.27
CA LEU A 97 -10.50 30.95 -26.27
C LEU A 97 -11.54 32.01 -25.87
N ALA A 98 -11.61 32.34 -24.58
CA ALA A 98 -12.50 33.37 -24.03
C ALA A 98 -11.88 34.77 -23.97
N ARG A 99 -10.64 34.96 -24.49
CA ARG A 99 -9.99 36.25 -24.71
C ARG A 99 -9.86 36.50 -26.22
#